data_AF-A0A973JHE4-F1
#
_entry.id   AF-A0A973JHE4-F1
#
_cell.length_a   1.000
_cell.length_b   1.000
_cell.length_c   1.000
_cell.angle_alpha   90.00
_cell.angle_beta   90.00
_cell.angle_gamma   90.00
#
_symmetry.space_group_name_H-M   'P 1'
#
loop_
_entity.id
_entity.type
_entity.pdbx_description
1 polymer ?
#
loop_
_entity_poly.entity_id
_entity_poly.type
_entity_poly.pdbx_seq_one_letter_code
_entity_poly.pdbx_strand_id
1 'polypeptide(L)'
;MNPDAAHDALTAAFHEERGRVVATLIRVTGDWTLAEDCTQEAFATAAARWPHDGVPDRPGAWLTTTARNAALDRLRRRATEERKLRQVAMDPTGTPGAALDALTALDTNHDVPDDRLRLFFTCCHPALPIDARVALTLRTLGGLDVTEIARAFGVGEAAMAKRLVRAKQKIA
;
A
#
# COMPACT_ATOMS: atom_id res chain seq x y z
N MET A 1 -28.94 -4.08 2.15
CA MET A 1 -28.37 -3.48 0.92
C MET A 1 -28.34 -4.56 -0.15
N ASN A 2 -28.56 -4.23 -1.43
CA ASN A 2 -28.43 -5.23 -2.50
C ASN A 2 -26.96 -5.68 -2.56
N PRO A 3 -26.60 -6.98 -2.38
CA PRO A 3 -25.21 -7.44 -2.42
C PRO A 3 -24.50 -7.03 -3.71
N ASP A 4 -25.23 -6.91 -4.82
CA ASP A 4 -24.69 -6.44 -6.10
C ASP A 4 -24.21 -4.98 -6.02
N ALA A 5 -24.95 -4.11 -5.33
CA ALA A 5 -24.57 -2.70 -5.18
C ALA A 5 -23.32 -2.50 -4.32
N ALA A 6 -23.13 -3.35 -3.30
CA ALA A 6 -21.89 -3.33 -2.50
C ALA A 6 -20.70 -3.85 -3.30
N HIS A 7 -20.90 -4.85 -4.16
CA HIS A 7 -19.87 -5.38 -5.05
C HIS A 7 -19.44 -4.35 -6.10
N ASP A 8 -20.40 -3.67 -6.73
CA ASP A 8 -20.13 -2.62 -7.73
C ASP A 8 -19.37 -1.45 -7.09
N ALA A 9 -19.80 -1.01 -5.90
CA ALA A 9 -19.11 0.05 -5.15
C ALA A 9 -17.68 -0.35 -4.77
N LEU A 10 -17.45 -1.60 -4.36
CA LEU A 10 -16.11 -2.12 -4.07
C LEU A 10 -15.22 -2.12 -5.32
N THR A 11 -15.78 -2.54 -6.45
CA THR A 11 -15.07 -2.55 -7.73
C THR A 11 -14.69 -1.13 -8.15
N ALA A 12 -15.63 -0.17 -8.08
CA ALA A 12 -15.36 1.24 -8.36
C ALA A 12 -14.26 1.79 -7.43
N ALA A 13 -14.39 1.57 -6.12
CA ALA A 13 -13.39 2.00 -5.15
C ALA A 13 -12.01 1.35 -5.39
N PHE A 14 -11.96 0.10 -5.84
CA PHE A 14 -10.69 -0.54 -6.19
C PHE A 14 -9.98 0.16 -7.34
N HIS A 15 -10.71 0.53 -8.38
CA HIS A 15 -10.15 1.24 -9.54
C HIS A 15 -9.76 2.68 -9.21
N GLU A 16 -10.56 3.38 -8.40
CA GLU A 16 -10.39 4.81 -8.14
C GLU A 16 -9.42 5.11 -6.99
N GLU A 17 -9.46 4.31 -5.93
CA GLU A 17 -8.87 4.65 -4.63
C GLU A 17 -7.61 3.84 -4.32
N ARG A 18 -7.47 2.62 -4.82
CA ARG A 18 -6.35 1.73 -4.45
C ARG A 18 -4.99 2.41 -4.61
N GLY A 19 -4.75 3.05 -5.76
CA GLY A 19 -3.50 3.74 -6.03
C GLY A 19 -3.22 4.88 -5.03
N ARG A 20 -4.26 5.61 -4.60
CA ARG A 20 -4.14 6.69 -3.60
C ARG A 20 -3.81 6.13 -2.22
N VAL A 21 -4.51 5.07 -1.80
CA VAL A 21 -4.30 4.43 -0.50
C VAL A 21 -2.87 3.88 -0.39
N VAL A 22 -2.41 3.14 -1.40
CA VAL A 22 -1.04 2.60 -1.44
C VAL A 22 -0.01 3.73 -1.41
N ALA A 23 -0.18 4.77 -2.23
CA ALA A 23 0.75 5.89 -2.27
C ALA A 23 0.86 6.64 -0.93
N THR A 24 -0.28 6.87 -0.28
CA THR A 24 -0.36 7.50 1.04
C THR A 24 0.42 6.69 2.08
N LEU A 25 0.21 5.38 2.10
CA LEU A 25 0.88 4.50 3.05
C LEU A 25 2.39 4.41 2.78
N ILE A 26 2.82 4.27 1.52
CA ILE A 26 4.24 4.29 1.17
C ILE A 26 4.91 5.58 1.65
N ARG A 27 4.27 6.74 1.45
CA ARG A 27 4.82 8.02 1.89
C ARG A 27 5.07 8.04 3.40
N VAL A 28 4.16 7.45 4.18
CA VAL A 28 4.20 7.55 5.65
C VAL A 28 5.02 6.44 6.29
N THR A 29 5.00 5.24 5.74
CA THR A 29 5.72 4.09 6.29
C THR A 29 7.12 3.94 5.71
N GLY A 30 7.35 4.42 4.49
CA GLY A 30 8.55 4.09 3.70
C GLY A 30 8.62 2.62 3.25
N ASP A 31 7.65 1.79 3.62
CA ASP A 31 7.65 0.35 3.39
C ASP A 31 6.56 -0.02 2.39
N TRP A 32 6.99 -0.33 1.16
CA TRP A 32 6.14 -0.72 0.05
C TRP A 32 5.33 -1.98 0.32
N THR A 33 5.96 -2.98 0.94
CA THR A 33 5.33 -4.27 1.21
C THR A 33 4.25 -4.08 2.27
N LEU A 34 4.58 -3.39 3.36
CA LEU A 34 3.62 -3.06 4.40
C LEU A 34 2.43 -2.26 3.85
N ALA A 35 2.69 -1.27 2.99
CA ALA A 35 1.64 -0.46 2.39
C ALA A 35 0.69 -1.27 1.50
N GLU A 36 1.22 -2.13 0.63
CA GLU A 36 0.41 -2.97 -0.25
C GLU A 36 -0.42 -3.99 0.53
N ASP A 37 0.17 -4.64 1.53
CA ASP A 37 -0.53 -5.63 2.35
C ASP A 37 -1.65 -5.01 3.19
N CYS A 38 -1.37 -3.87 3.83
CA CYS A 38 -2.38 -3.16 4.63
C CYS A 38 -3.51 -2.61 3.75
N THR A 39 -3.20 -2.20 2.52
CA THR A 39 -4.24 -1.80 1.56
C THR A 39 -5.10 -3.00 1.16
N GLN A 40 -4.50 -4.15 0.87
CA GLN A 40 -5.25 -5.38 0.55
C GLN A 40 -6.15 -5.82 1.72
N GLU A 41 -5.64 -5.73 2.96
CA GLU A 41 -6.42 -6.01 4.17
C GLU A 41 -7.62 -5.07 4.33
N ALA A 42 -7.46 -3.78 4.00
CA ALA A 42 -8.57 -2.83 3.99
C ALA A 42 -9.65 -3.18 2.96
N PHE A 43 -9.25 -3.56 1.74
CA PHE A 43 -10.21 -4.03 0.71
C PHE A 43 -10.89 -5.35 1.09
N ALA A 44 -10.17 -6.28 1.71
CA ALA A 44 -10.76 -7.52 2.23
C ALA A 44 -11.78 -7.21 3.34
N THR A 45 -11.47 -6.25 4.21
CA THR A 45 -12.40 -5.79 5.27
C THR A 45 -13.63 -5.11 4.67
N ALA A 46 -13.45 -4.28 3.64
CA ALA A 46 -14.56 -3.66 2.91
C ALA A 46 -15.47 -4.72 2.28
N ALA A 47 -14.90 -5.71 1.58
CA ALA A 47 -15.63 -6.81 0.97
C ALA A 47 -16.47 -7.60 1.98
N ALA A 48 -15.96 -7.78 3.20
CA ALA A 48 -16.68 -8.45 4.28
C ALA A 48 -17.77 -7.58 4.93
N ARG A 49 -17.54 -6.27 5.08
CA ARG A 49 -18.42 -5.37 5.85
C ARG A 49 -19.48 -4.67 5.02
N TRP A 50 -19.14 -4.13 3.87
CA TRP A 50 -20.04 -3.27 3.08
C TRP A 50 -21.36 -3.95 2.68
N PRO A 51 -21.41 -5.26 2.38
CA PRO A 51 -22.69 -5.93 2.10
C PRO A 51 -23.70 -5.88 3.26
N HIS A 52 -23.21 -5.82 4.50
CA HIS A 52 -24.01 -5.85 5.72
C HIS A 52 -24.20 -4.46 6.32
N ASP A 53 -23.10 -3.72 6.51
CA ASP A 53 -23.05 -2.41 7.18
C ASP A 53 -23.39 -1.26 6.22
N GLY A 54 -23.29 -1.53 4.93
CA GLY A 54 -23.45 -0.56 3.86
C GLY A 54 -22.15 0.07 3.39
N VAL A 55 -22.18 0.64 2.17
CA VAL A 55 -21.05 1.38 1.59
C VAL A 55 -20.94 2.74 2.29
N PRO A 56 -19.77 3.13 2.82
CA PRO A 56 -19.56 4.44 3.41
C PRO A 56 -19.73 5.58 2.39
N ASP A 57 -20.17 6.76 2.83
CA ASP A 57 -20.33 7.95 1.97
C ASP A 57 -19.01 8.39 1.31
N ARG A 58 -17.88 8.15 1.97
CA ARG A 58 -16.52 8.42 1.47
C ARG A 58 -15.67 7.13 1.49
N PRO A 59 -15.80 6.24 0.50
CA PRO A 59 -15.11 4.95 0.47
C PRO A 59 -13.58 5.07 0.56
N GLY A 60 -12.97 6.02 -0.16
CA GLY A 60 -11.52 6.24 -0.14
C GLY A 60 -10.98 6.62 1.24
N ALA A 61 -11.69 7.49 1.97
CA ALA A 61 -11.32 7.89 3.33
C ALA A 61 -11.44 6.72 4.31
N TRP A 62 -12.49 5.90 4.17
CA TRP A 62 -12.70 4.71 4.98
C TRP A 62 -11.60 3.66 4.72
N LEU A 63 -11.25 3.42 3.45
CA LEU A 63 -10.19 2.48 3.05
C LEU A 63 -8.83 2.94 3.57
N THR A 64 -8.50 4.23 3.42
CA THR A 64 -7.26 4.81 3.93
C THR A 64 -7.16 4.67 5.45
N THR A 65 -8.24 4.95 6.17
CA THR A 65 -8.29 4.81 7.63
C THR A 65 -8.09 3.36 8.06
N THR A 66 -8.77 2.43 7.39
CA THR A 66 -8.68 1.00 7.70
C THR A 66 -7.26 0.47 7.44
N ALA A 67 -6.67 0.83 6.30
CA ALA A 67 -5.32 0.41 5.95
C ALA A 67 -4.27 1.01 6.90
N ARG A 68 -4.44 2.29 7.28
CA ARG A 68 -3.59 2.98 8.27
C ARG A 68 -3.65 2.27 9.64
N ASN A 69 -4.84 1.89 10.11
CA ASN A 69 -5.00 1.19 11.38
C ASN A 69 -4.30 -0.18 11.35
N ALA A 70 -4.46 -0.93 10.26
CA ALA A 70 -3.74 -2.19 10.06
C ALA A 70 -2.21 -1.99 10.09
N ALA A 71 -1.70 -0.92 9.47
CA ALA A 71 -0.27 -0.59 9.49
C ALA A 71 0.23 -0.24 10.89
N LEU A 72 -0.52 0.59 11.64
CA LEU A 72 -0.23 0.92 13.04
C LEU A 72 -0.15 -0.35 13.91
N ASP A 73 -1.12 -1.24 13.76
CA ASP A 73 -1.16 -2.48 14.56
C ASP A 73 0.00 -3.41 14.25
N ARG A 74 0.43 -3.50 12.98
CA ARG A 74 1.61 -4.27 12.59
C ARG A 74 2.90 -3.65 13.13
N LEU A 75 3.06 -2.33 13.03
CA LEU A 75 4.25 -1.64 13.55
C LEU A 75 4.34 -1.68 15.08
N ARG A 76 3.21 -1.55 15.79
CA ARG A 76 3.16 -1.71 17.26
C ARG A 76 3.54 -3.13 17.68
N ARG A 77 3.08 -4.15 16.94
CA ARG A 77 3.48 -5.54 17.15
C ARG A 77 4.98 -5.74 16.94
N ARG A 78 5.53 -5.28 15.80
CA ARG A 78 6.97 -5.31 15.52
C ARG A 78 7.80 -4.62 16.60
N ALA A 79 7.42 -3.41 17.03
CA ALA A 79 8.12 -2.68 18.09
C ALA A 79 8.08 -3.43 19.44
N THR A 80 6.97 -4.10 19.74
CA THR A 80 6.85 -4.92 20.95
C THR A 80 7.73 -6.17 20.88
N GLU A 81 7.78 -6.84 19.73
CA GLU A 81 8.64 -7.99 19.46
C GLU A 81 10.12 -7.61 19.56
N GLU A 82 10.54 -6.53 18.90
CA GLU A 82 11.90 -5.99 18.97
C GLU A 82 12.31 -5.63 20.40
N ARG A 83 11.40 -5.04 21.19
CA ARG A 83 11.68 -4.73 22.60
C ARG A 83 11.91 -6.01 23.42
N LYS A 84 11.12 -7.05 23.20
CA LYS A 84 11.29 -8.35 23.86
C LYS A 84 12.59 -9.02 23.42
N LEU A 85 12.92 -8.97 22.13
CA LEU A 85 14.18 -9.47 21.60
C LEU A 85 15.38 -8.70 22.17
N ARG A 86 15.30 -7.37 22.29
CA ARG A 86 16.33 -6.54 22.93
C ARG A 86 16.53 -6.87 24.41
N GLN A 87 15.46 -7.17 25.14
CA GLN A 87 15.55 -7.64 26.54
C GLN A 87 16.30 -8.98 26.66
N VAL A 88 16.25 -9.82 25.61
CA VAL A 88 16.99 -11.09 25.54
C VAL A 88 18.41 -10.91 24.98
N ALA A 89 18.62 -9.93 24.09
CA ALA A 89 19.85 -9.77 23.30
C ALA A 89 20.85 -8.72 23.83
N MET A 90 20.52 -7.90 24.85
CA MET A 90 21.43 -6.91 25.46
C MET A 90 22.13 -5.98 24.44
N ASP A 91 21.45 -5.54 23.37
CA ASP A 91 22.04 -4.66 22.34
C ASP A 91 21.07 -3.51 21.96
N PRO A 92 21.47 -2.21 22.08
CA PRO A 92 20.58 -1.08 21.87
C PRO A 92 20.85 -0.36 20.54
N THR A 93 20.40 -0.91 19.41
CA THR A 93 20.31 -0.11 18.16
C THR A 93 19.00 -0.36 17.41
N GLY A 94 18.19 0.70 17.23
CA GLY A 94 17.00 0.71 16.36
C GLY A 94 15.78 1.47 16.92
N THR A 95 15.34 2.52 16.22
CA THR A 95 14.18 3.35 16.58
C THR A 95 13.09 3.28 15.50
N PRO A 96 12.01 2.49 15.68
CA PRO A 96 10.88 2.43 14.75
C PRO A 96 9.91 3.62 14.82
N GLY A 97 10.19 4.64 15.65
CA GLY A 97 9.20 5.66 16.07
C GLY A 97 8.64 6.54 14.96
N ALA A 98 9.47 6.92 13.98
CA ALA A 98 9.08 7.92 12.97
C ALA A 98 7.86 7.51 12.12
N ALA A 99 7.77 6.24 11.70
CA ALA A 99 6.63 5.75 10.93
C ALA A 99 5.35 5.65 11.79
N LEU A 100 5.49 5.29 13.07
CA LEU A 100 4.37 5.21 14.01
C LEU A 100 3.79 6.60 14.29
N ASP A 101 4.66 7.59 14.50
CA ASP A 101 4.27 8.98 14.75
C ASP A 101 3.61 9.58 13.50
N ALA A 102 4.19 9.37 12.32
CA ALA A 102 3.65 9.85 11.06
C ALA A 102 2.30 9.21 10.71
N LEU A 103 2.15 7.90 10.96
CA LEU A 103 0.85 7.24 10.84
C LEU A 103 -0.14 7.77 11.87
N THR A 104 0.26 8.12 13.08
CA THR A 104 -0.65 8.67 14.10
C THR A 104 -1.10 10.10 13.76
N ALA A 105 -0.27 10.87 13.06
CA ALA A 105 -0.57 12.23 12.62
C ALA A 105 -1.32 12.34 11.28
N LEU A 106 -1.48 11.25 10.52
CA LEU A 106 -2.23 11.24 9.26
C LEU A 106 -3.69 11.70 9.49
N ASP A 107 -4.12 12.71 8.76
CA ASP A 107 -5.54 13.10 8.67
C ASP A 107 -6.15 12.48 7.40
N THR A 108 -7.16 11.63 7.58
CA THR A 108 -7.87 10.92 6.51
C THR A 108 -9.20 11.57 6.14
N ASN A 109 -9.61 12.64 6.85
CA ASN A 109 -10.89 13.34 6.62
C ASN A 109 -10.77 14.52 5.64
N HIS A 110 -9.56 15.03 5.38
CA HIS A 110 -9.30 16.01 4.32
C HIS A 110 -9.08 15.31 2.97
N ASP A 111 -9.27 16.06 1.87
CA ASP A 111 -8.84 15.59 0.55
C ASP A 111 -7.34 15.28 0.62
N VAL A 112 -7.03 14.00 0.52
CA VAL A 112 -5.67 13.47 0.60
C VAL A 112 -4.82 14.18 -0.46
N PRO A 113 -3.66 14.76 -0.11
CA PRO A 113 -2.74 15.36 -1.08
C PRO A 113 -2.44 14.40 -2.23
N ASP A 114 -2.02 14.90 -3.40
CA ASP A 114 -1.70 14.05 -4.57
C ASP A 114 -0.42 13.22 -4.35
N ASP A 115 -0.51 12.26 -3.44
CA ASP A 115 0.52 11.28 -3.10
C ASP A 115 0.78 10.35 -4.30
N ARG A 116 -0.15 10.24 -5.25
CA ARG A 116 0.06 9.51 -6.51
C ARG A 116 1.12 10.19 -7.38
N LEU A 117 1.10 11.52 -7.50
CA LEU A 117 2.14 12.25 -8.24
C LEU A 117 3.51 12.09 -7.56
N ARG A 118 3.57 12.13 -6.22
CA ARG A 118 4.80 11.81 -5.49
C ARG A 118 5.29 10.40 -5.80
N LEU A 119 4.40 9.41 -5.71
CA LEU A 119 4.73 8.02 -6.02
C LEU A 119 5.20 7.84 -7.48
N PHE A 120 4.65 8.61 -8.41
CA PHE A 120 5.08 8.63 -9.81
C PHE A 120 6.57 9.00 -9.91
N PHE A 121 6.98 10.09 -9.27
CA PHE A 121 8.39 10.48 -9.23
C PHE A 121 9.28 9.44 -8.55
N THR A 122 8.79 8.82 -7.47
CA THR A 122 9.51 7.70 -6.82
C THR A 122 9.71 6.53 -7.77
N CYS A 123 8.68 6.15 -8.56
CA CYS A 123 8.80 5.10 -9.57
C CYS A 123 9.79 5.48 -10.70
N CYS A 124 9.97 6.77 -10.96
CA CYS A 124 10.92 7.29 -11.96
C CYS A 124 12.36 7.46 -11.45
N HIS A 125 12.72 6.89 -10.29
CA HIS A 125 14.04 7.06 -9.70
C HIS A 125 15.20 6.71 -10.67
N PRO A 126 16.26 7.54 -10.77
CA PRO A 126 17.34 7.35 -11.75
C PRO A 126 18.12 6.05 -11.57
N ALA A 127 18.16 5.51 -10.34
CA ALA A 127 18.84 4.23 -10.06
C ALA A 127 18.18 3.00 -10.73
N LEU A 128 16.94 3.12 -11.21
CA LEU A 128 16.24 2.04 -11.91
C LEU A 128 16.55 2.08 -13.41
N PRO A 129 16.65 0.93 -14.12
CA PRO A 129 16.58 0.93 -15.58
C PRO A 129 15.18 1.35 -16.07
N ILE A 130 15.07 1.84 -17.31
CA ILE A 130 13.81 2.37 -17.84
C ILE A 130 12.66 1.34 -17.77
N ASP A 131 12.93 0.08 -18.12
CA ASP A 131 11.95 -1.00 -18.05
C ASP A 131 11.40 -1.21 -16.63
N ALA A 132 12.26 -1.06 -15.61
CA ALA A 132 11.83 -1.18 -14.22
C ALA A 132 11.00 0.02 -13.78
N ARG A 133 11.34 1.24 -14.23
CA ARG A 133 10.52 2.44 -13.98
C ARG A 133 9.12 2.30 -14.56
N VAL A 134 9.03 1.88 -15.82
CA VAL A 134 7.76 1.70 -16.53
C VAL A 134 6.94 0.58 -15.89
N ALA A 135 7.55 -0.59 -15.66
CA ALA A 135 6.86 -1.73 -15.04
C ALA A 135 6.34 -1.38 -13.63
N LEU A 136 7.16 -0.70 -12.80
CA LEU A 136 6.75 -0.30 -11.46
C LEU A 136 5.59 0.69 -11.50
N THR A 137 5.64 1.68 -12.39
CA THR A 137 4.56 2.67 -12.59
C THR A 137 3.24 2.01 -13.01
N LEU A 138 3.29 1.08 -13.98
CA LEU A 138 2.10 0.34 -14.43
C LEU A 138 1.49 -0.50 -13.30
N ARG A 139 2.33 -1.13 -12.46
CA ARG A 139 1.87 -1.93 -11.33
C ARG A 139 1.21 -1.08 -10.24
N THR A 140 1.82 0.05 -9.89
CA THR A 140 1.49 0.77 -8.65
C THR A 140 0.47 1.88 -8.89
N LEU A 141 0.58 2.57 -10.03
CA LEU A 141 -0.29 3.69 -10.41
C LEU A 141 -1.27 3.32 -11.51
N GLY A 142 -0.86 2.44 -12.44
CA GLY A 142 -1.72 1.92 -13.49
C GLY A 142 -2.68 0.83 -13.01
N GLY A 143 -2.40 0.20 -11.87
CA GLY A 143 -3.24 -0.84 -11.28
C GLY A 143 -3.14 -2.21 -11.96
N LEU A 144 -2.28 -2.36 -12.98
CA LEU A 144 -2.15 -3.59 -13.75
C LEU A 144 -1.64 -4.75 -12.88
N ASP A 145 -2.07 -5.96 -13.24
CA ASP A 145 -1.54 -7.18 -12.67
C ASP A 145 -0.20 -7.59 -13.29
N VAL A 146 0.48 -8.56 -12.64
CA VAL A 146 1.81 -9.00 -13.10
C VAL A 146 1.72 -9.68 -14.48
N THR A 147 0.62 -10.35 -14.76
CA THR A 147 0.36 -11.05 -16.03
C THR A 147 0.17 -10.06 -17.17
N GLU A 148 -0.63 -9.01 -16.97
CA GLU A 148 -0.85 -7.92 -17.92
C GLU A 148 0.46 -7.20 -18.26
N ILE A 149 1.25 -6.87 -17.23
CA ILE A 149 2.55 -6.21 -17.43
C ILE A 149 3.53 -7.17 -18.13
N ALA A 150 3.55 -8.44 -17.77
CA ALA A 150 4.40 -9.44 -18.43
C ALA A 150 4.09 -9.55 -19.93
N ARG A 151 2.79 -9.58 -20.30
CA ARG A 151 2.34 -9.57 -21.69
C ARG A 151 2.75 -8.29 -22.41
N ALA A 152 2.56 -7.12 -21.79
CA ALA A 152 2.95 -5.83 -22.39
C ALA A 152 4.47 -5.74 -22.66
N PHE A 153 5.30 -6.40 -21.85
CA PHE A 153 6.75 -6.44 -22.00
C PHE A 153 7.26 -7.64 -22.82
N GLY A 154 6.39 -8.59 -23.20
CA GLY A 154 6.79 -9.80 -23.91
C GLY A 154 7.73 -10.71 -23.10
N VAL A 155 7.60 -10.74 -21.76
CA VAL A 155 8.42 -11.58 -20.87
C VAL A 155 7.58 -12.56 -20.06
N GLY A 156 8.19 -13.58 -19.48
CA GLY A 156 7.49 -14.49 -18.56
C GLY A 156 7.06 -13.81 -17.26
N GLU A 157 5.92 -14.23 -16.70
CA GLU A 157 5.35 -13.67 -15.45
C GLU A 157 6.33 -13.74 -14.28
N ALA A 158 7.04 -14.87 -14.12
CA ALA A 158 8.05 -15.02 -13.07
C ALA A 158 9.23 -14.04 -13.22
N ALA A 159 9.60 -13.68 -14.45
CA ALA A 159 10.63 -12.68 -14.71
C ALA A 159 10.13 -11.27 -14.38
N MET A 160 8.88 -10.96 -14.71
CA MET A 160 8.26 -9.67 -14.37
C MET A 160 8.07 -9.51 -12.86
N ALA A 161 7.61 -10.54 -12.16
CA ALA A 161 7.49 -10.54 -10.70
C ALA A 161 8.84 -10.24 -10.02
N LYS A 162 9.91 -10.94 -10.43
CA LYS A 162 11.27 -10.69 -9.93
C LYS A 162 11.75 -9.27 -10.24
N ARG A 163 11.45 -8.75 -11.42
CA ARG A 163 11.79 -7.36 -11.81
C ARG A 163 11.13 -6.35 -10.87
N LEU A 164 9.84 -6.50 -10.60
CA LEU A 164 9.08 -5.61 -9.72
C LEU A 164 9.61 -5.64 -8.27
N VAL A 165 9.89 -6.82 -7.73
CA VAL A 165 10.46 -6.97 -6.38
C VAL A 165 11.83 -6.28 -6.29
N ARG A 166 12.73 -6.54 -7.23
CA ARG A 166 14.06 -5.91 -7.27
C ARG A 166 13.99 -4.39 -7.43
N ALA A 167 13.04 -3.90 -8.23
CA ALA A 167 12.83 -2.47 -8.42
C ALA A 167 12.45 -1.80 -7.09
N LYS A 168 11.46 -2.34 -6.38
CA LYS A 168 11.04 -1.85 -5.06
C LYS A 168 12.20 -1.85 -4.06
N GLN A 169 12.93 -2.96 -3.95
CA GLN A 169 14.08 -3.08 -3.04
C GLN A 169 15.20 -2.08 -3.33
N LYS A 170 15.34 -1.62 -4.58
CA LYS A 170 16.42 -0.70 -4.96
C LYS A 170 16.13 0.76 -4.60
N ILE A 171 14.86 1.11 -4.35
CA ILE A 171 14.42 2.49 -4.09
C ILE A 171 13.68 2.66 -2.76
N ALA A 172 13.56 1.56 -1.99
CA ALA A 172 13.03 1.54 -0.64
C ALA A 172 14.12 1.96 0.36
#